data_AF-A0A922LXK9-F1
#
_entry.id   AF-A0A922LXK9-F1
#
_cell.length_a   1.000
_cell.length_b   1.000
_cell.length_c   1.000
_cell.angle_alpha   90.00
_cell.angle_beta   90.00
_cell.angle_gamma   90.00
#
_symmetry.space_group_name_H-M   'P 1'
#
loop_
_entity.id
_entity.type
_entity.pdbx_description
1 polymer ?
#
loop_
_entity_poly.entity_id
_entity_poly.type
_entity_poly.pdbx_seq_one_letter_code
_entity_poly.pdbx_strand_id
1 'polypeptide(L)'
;MKDVREVRRKEMKSLWMERLEIASEQCGLPSARALCEGLAQSNIALNKNMLQILSIYEPRTFSALVDLSKQYHLEKGVSVPNMSSPQRVITQGLLTLPVVPGNRNLYE
;
A
#
# COMPACT_ATOMS: atom_id res chain seq x y z
N MET A 1 32.35 -3.76 -22.08
CA MET A 1 32.10 -4.60 -20.88
C MET A 1 31.14 -3.81 -20.00
N LYS A 2 29.97 -4.35 -19.61
CA LYS A 2 29.06 -3.62 -18.71
C LYS A 2 29.71 -3.54 -17.32
N ASP A 3 29.65 -2.40 -16.64
CA ASP A 3 30.16 -2.25 -15.27
C ASP A 3 29.36 -3.21 -14.35
N VAL A 4 30.07 -4.11 -13.66
CA VAL A 4 29.50 -5.12 -12.77
C VAL A 4 28.60 -4.49 -11.70
N ARG A 5 28.92 -3.27 -11.23
CA ARG A 5 28.12 -2.55 -10.24
C ARG A 5 26.78 -2.11 -10.80
N GLU A 6 26.74 -1.68 -12.06
CA GLU A 6 25.50 -1.28 -12.72
C GLU A 6 24.59 -2.47 -12.97
N VAL A 7 25.16 -3.59 -13.40
CA VAL A 7 24.43 -4.85 -13.61
C VAL A 7 23.79 -5.30 -12.30
N ARG A 8 24.56 -5.41 -11.22
CA ARG A 8 24.05 -5.82 -9.90
C ARG A 8 22.96 -4.89 -9.39
N ARG A 9 23.09 -3.58 -9.61
CA ARG A 9 22.05 -2.60 -9.23
C ARG A 9 20.76 -2.80 -10.02
N LYS A 10 20.85 -3.12 -11.32
CA LYS A 10 19.69 -3.38 -12.18
C LYS A 10 18.99 -4.68 -11.79
N GLU A 11 19.75 -5.74 -11.56
CA GLU A 11 19.22 -7.04 -11.10
C GLU A 11 18.47 -6.89 -9.78
N MET A 12 19.04 -6.17 -8.83
CA MET A 12 18.40 -5.90 -7.54
C MET A 12 17.07 -5.15 -7.70
N LYS A 13 17.04 -4.12 -8.56
CA LYS A 13 15.79 -3.39 -8.86
C LYS A 13 14.75 -4.26 -9.56
N SER A 14 15.18 -5.18 -10.43
CA SER A 14 14.29 -6.13 -11.11
C SER A 14 13.61 -7.05 -10.09
N LEU A 15 14.41 -7.59 -9.17
CA LEU A 15 13.94 -8.46 -8.10
C LEU A 15 12.99 -7.74 -7.14
N TRP A 16 13.24 -6.47 -6.81
CA TRP A 16 12.32 -5.67 -6.00
C TRP A 16 10.98 -5.43 -6.69
N MET A 17 11.01 -5.16 -8.00
CA MET A 17 9.79 -4.97 -8.80
C MET A 17 8.96 -6.25 -8.88
N GLU A 18 9.61 -7.39 -9.12
CA GLU A 18 8.93 -8.69 -9.18
C GLU A 18 8.23 -9.04 -7.86
N ARG A 19 8.91 -8.84 -6.73
CA ARG A 19 8.31 -9.03 -5.40
C ARG A 19 7.09 -8.15 -5.17
N LEU A 20 7.17 -6.89 -5.62
CA LEU A 20 6.07 -5.95 -5.50
C LEU A 20 4.90 -6.30 -6.42
N GLU A 21 5.17 -6.78 -7.62
CA GLU A 21 4.13 -7.21 -8.56
C GLU A 21 3.30 -8.33 -7.95
N ILE A 22 3.97 -9.40 -7.49
CA ILE A 22 3.31 -10.56 -6.87
C ILE A 22 2.54 -10.14 -5.60
N ALA A 23 3.14 -9.33 -4.73
CA ALA A 23 2.47 -8.87 -3.51
C ALA A 23 1.25 -7.98 -3.82
N SER A 24 1.35 -7.14 -4.86
CA SER A 24 0.24 -6.29 -5.29
C SER A 24 -0.91 -7.13 -5.84
N GLU A 25 -0.61 -8.14 -6.68
CA GLU A 25 -1.58 -9.08 -7.21
C GLU A 25 -2.29 -9.86 -6.08
N GLN A 26 -1.55 -10.33 -5.07
CA GLN A 26 -2.11 -11.01 -3.90
C GLN A 26 -3.09 -10.12 -3.11
N CYS A 27 -2.81 -8.83 -3.02
CA CYS A 27 -3.70 -7.85 -2.41
C CYS A 27 -4.82 -7.38 -3.34
N GLY A 28 -4.94 -7.91 -4.57
CA GLY A 28 -6.00 -7.55 -5.52
C GLY A 28 -5.76 -6.22 -6.25
N LEU A 29 -4.50 -5.83 -6.44
CA LEU A 29 -4.11 -4.70 -7.28
C LEU A 29 -3.41 -5.24 -8.55
N PRO A 30 -3.79 -4.79 -9.76
CA PRO A 30 -3.35 -5.42 -10.99
C PRO A 30 -1.88 -5.19 -11.36
N SER A 31 -1.20 -4.22 -10.73
CA SER A 31 0.24 -4.01 -10.95
C SER A 31 0.92 -3.23 -9.83
N ALA A 32 2.22 -3.43 -9.65
CA ALA A 32 3.04 -2.62 -8.74
C ALA A 32 3.13 -1.14 -9.20
N ARG A 33 2.91 -0.88 -10.49
CA ARG A 33 2.85 0.49 -11.02
C ARG A 33 1.64 1.23 -10.50
N ALA A 34 0.47 0.60 -10.50
CA ALA A 34 -0.75 1.18 -9.95
C ALA A 34 -0.59 1.51 -8.46
N LEU A 35 0.11 0.65 -7.70
CA LEU A 35 0.44 0.89 -6.29
C LEU A 35 1.28 2.16 -6.12
N CYS A 36 2.39 2.23 -6.85
CA CYS A 36 3.32 3.35 -6.77
C CYS A 36 2.66 4.67 -7.19
N GLU A 37 1.80 4.64 -8.20
CA GLU A 37 1.05 5.81 -8.66
C GLU A 37 0.06 6.29 -7.61
N GLY A 38 -0.76 5.39 -7.05
CA GLY A 38 -1.72 5.75 -6.01
C GLY A 38 -1.03 6.32 -4.78
N LEU A 39 0.07 5.70 -4.32
CA LEU A 39 0.85 6.21 -3.18
C LEU A 39 1.48 7.59 -3.46
N ALA A 40 2.04 7.80 -4.66
CA ALA A 40 2.59 9.09 -5.04
C ALA A 40 1.53 10.20 -5.04
N GLN A 41 0.32 9.88 -5.48
CA GLN A 41 -0.80 10.81 -5.54
C GLN A 41 -1.43 11.06 -4.16
N SER A 42 -1.39 10.08 -3.27
CA SER A 42 -1.71 10.23 -1.84
C SER A 42 -0.58 10.91 -1.04
N ASN A 43 0.43 11.48 -1.71
CA ASN A 43 1.57 12.18 -1.11
C ASN A 43 2.42 11.31 -0.16
N ILE A 44 2.52 10.01 -0.46
CA ILE A 44 3.35 9.05 0.28
C ILE A 44 4.60 8.74 -0.53
N ALA A 45 5.71 9.37 -0.15
CA ALA A 45 7.00 9.21 -0.81
C ALA A 45 7.77 7.98 -0.25
N LEU A 46 7.37 6.78 -0.67
CA LEU A 46 8.08 5.54 -0.34
C LEU A 46 8.93 5.03 -1.51
N ASN A 47 10.14 4.55 -1.20
CA ASN A 47 11.00 3.91 -2.18
C ASN A 47 10.60 2.43 -2.39
N LYS A 48 10.97 1.87 -3.55
CA LYS A 48 10.67 0.47 -3.90
C LYS A 48 11.38 -0.55 -3.01
N ASN A 49 12.54 -0.18 -2.46
CA ASN A 49 13.27 -1.04 -1.52
C ASN A 49 12.46 -1.22 -0.21
N MET A 50 11.93 -0.13 0.35
CA MET A 50 11.12 -0.18 1.56
C MET A 50 9.81 -0.91 1.29
N LEU A 51 9.15 -0.63 0.16
CA LEU A 51 7.92 -1.32 -0.20
C LEU A 51 8.09 -2.85 -0.29
N GLN A 52 9.19 -3.35 -0.89
CA GLN A 52 9.43 -4.80 -0.93
C GLN A 52 9.85 -5.40 0.42
N ILE A 53 10.45 -4.62 1.32
CA ILE A 53 10.70 -5.07 2.71
C ILE A 53 9.36 -5.20 3.43
N LEU A 54 8.50 -4.19 3.32
CA LEU A 54 7.19 -4.18 3.95
C LEU A 54 6.31 -5.32 3.44
N SER A 55 6.34 -5.62 2.14
CA SER A 55 5.54 -6.73 1.60
C SER A 55 5.95 -8.10 2.14
N ILE A 56 7.22 -8.30 2.52
CA ILE A 56 7.72 -9.57 3.06
C ILE A 56 7.51 -9.64 4.58
N TYR A 57 7.93 -8.61 5.30
CA TYR A 57 8.04 -8.67 6.76
C TYR A 57 6.81 -8.09 7.47
N GLU A 58 6.08 -7.18 6.84
CA GLU A 58 4.95 -6.45 7.43
C GLU A 58 3.71 -6.48 6.52
N PRO A 59 3.14 -7.68 6.24
CA PRO A 59 2.08 -7.84 5.26
C PRO A 59 0.82 -7.03 5.58
N ARG A 60 0.54 -6.79 6.87
CA ARG A 60 -0.61 -5.96 7.31
C ARG A 60 -0.42 -4.50 6.91
N THR A 61 0.78 -3.96 7.15
CA THR A 61 1.13 -2.59 6.76
C THR A 61 1.10 -2.44 5.24
N PHE A 62 1.65 -3.42 4.52
CA PHE A 62 1.61 -3.43 3.06
C PHE A 62 0.17 -3.46 2.51
N SER A 63 -0.71 -4.30 3.09
CA SER A 63 -2.13 -4.32 2.72
C SER A 63 -2.78 -2.95 2.89
N ALA A 64 -2.56 -2.26 4.01
CA ALA A 64 -3.12 -0.93 4.24
C ALA A 64 -2.64 0.11 3.21
N LEU A 65 -1.39 0.02 2.76
CA LEU A 65 -0.85 0.88 1.70
C LEU A 65 -1.51 0.58 0.34
N VAL A 66 -1.74 -0.70 0.04
CA VAL A 66 -2.47 -1.12 -1.17
C VAL A 66 -3.90 -0.60 -1.12
N ASP A 67 -4.55 -0.68 0.03
CA ASP A 67 -5.93 -0.22 0.22
C ASP A 67 -6.06 1.29 0.01
N LEU A 68 -5.10 2.08 0.50
CA LEU A 68 -5.04 3.52 0.23
C LEU A 68 -4.85 3.80 -1.27
N SER A 69 -3.98 3.05 -1.94
CA SER A 69 -3.81 3.18 -3.39
C SER A 69 -5.10 2.82 -4.14
N LYS A 70 -5.85 1.80 -3.70
CA LYS A 70 -7.15 1.44 -4.29
C LYS A 70 -8.18 2.54 -4.09
N GLN A 71 -8.22 3.16 -2.90
CA GLN A 71 -9.11 4.30 -2.63
C GLN A 71 -8.86 5.45 -3.60
N TYR A 72 -7.61 5.82 -3.84
CA TYR A 72 -7.27 6.85 -4.83
C TYR A 72 -7.79 6.51 -6.24
N HIS A 73 -7.56 5.27 -6.71
CA HIS A 73 -8.03 4.85 -8.04
C HIS A 73 -9.56 4.80 -8.14
N LEU A 74 -10.23 4.42 -7.06
CA LEU A 74 -11.70 4.42 -6.96
C LEU A 74 -12.26 5.85 -7.04
N GLU A 75 -11.67 6.81 -6.32
CA GLU A 75 -12.05 8.22 -6.38
C GLU A 75 -11.89 8.82 -7.79
N LYS A 76 -10.92 8.31 -8.57
CA LYS A 76 -10.71 8.67 -9.97
C LYS A 76 -11.65 7.97 -10.95
N GLY A 77 -12.53 7.08 -10.48
CA GLY A 77 -13.47 6.32 -11.31
C GLY A 77 -12.86 5.10 -12.02
N VAL A 78 -11.66 4.67 -11.63
CA VAL A 78 -11.03 3.45 -12.16
C VAL A 78 -11.50 2.27 -11.32
N SER A 79 -12.19 1.31 -11.96
CA SER A 79 -12.59 0.06 -11.31
C SER A 79 -11.38 -0.85 -11.11
N VAL A 80 -11.07 -1.19 -9.86
CA VAL A 80 -10.01 -2.12 -9.50
C VAL A 80 -10.63 -3.49 -9.16
N PRO A 81 -10.14 -4.62 -9.71
CA PRO A 81 -10.68 -5.95 -9.40
C PRO A 81 -10.47 -6.33 -7.93
N ASN A 82 -11.35 -7.17 -7.38
CA ASN A 82 -11.27 -7.70 -6.00
C ASN A 82 -11.25 -6.63 -4.88
N MET A 83 -12.36 -5.91 -4.76
CA MET A 83 -12.67 -5.08 -3.60
C MET A 83 -13.09 -5.95 -2.40
N SER A 84 -12.14 -6.62 -1.74
CA SER A 84 -12.34 -6.93 -0.32
C SER A 84 -12.28 -5.62 0.44
N SER A 85 -13.25 -5.34 1.30
CA SER A 85 -13.21 -4.14 2.14
C SER A 85 -11.94 -4.17 2.99
N PRO A 86 -11.13 -3.10 2.98
CA PRO A 86 -9.92 -3.06 3.77
C PRO A 86 -10.27 -3.18 5.25
N GLN A 87 -9.52 -4.01 6.01
CA GLN A 87 -9.62 -3.98 7.47
C GLN A 87 -9.15 -2.61 7.92
N ARG A 88 -10.11 -1.72 8.22
CA ARG A 88 -9.90 -0.32 8.58
C ARG A 88 -8.88 -0.27 9.73
N VAL A 89 -7.63 0.11 9.45
CA VAL A 89 -6.72 0.58 10.48
C VAL A 89 -7.24 1.96 10.85
N ILE A 90 -8.04 2.02 11.91
CA ILE A 90 -8.57 3.28 12.44
C ILE A 90 -7.39 4.03 13.06
N THR A 91 -6.89 5.07 12.37
CA THR A 91 -6.02 6.05 13.01
C THR A 91 -6.90 7.06 13.76
N GLN A 92 -6.41 7.58 14.88
CA GLN A 92 -7.13 8.59 15.69
C GLN A 92 -7.65 9.78 14.86
N GLY A 93 -6.92 10.17 13.81
CA GLY A 93 -7.30 11.27 12.92
C GLY A 93 -8.40 10.95 11.89
N LEU A 94 -8.81 9.70 11.73
CA LEU A 94 -9.88 9.26 10.82
C LEU A 94 -11.24 9.10 11.51
N LEU A 95 -11.28 9.31 12.82
CA LEU A 95 -12.48 9.19 13.60
C LEU A 95 -13.28 10.50 13.56
N THR A 96 -14.52 10.44 13.10
CA THR A 96 -15.47 11.56 13.21
C THR A 96 -15.87 11.85 14.65
N LEU A 97 -15.61 10.90 15.57
CA LEU A 97 -15.94 10.98 16.99
C LEU A 97 -14.81 10.35 17.81
N PRO A 98 -14.40 10.95 18.95
CA PRO A 98 -13.34 10.39 19.78
C PRO A 98 -13.69 8.96 20.24
N VAL A 99 -12.69 8.08 20.32
CA VAL A 99 -12.87 6.77 20.97
C VAL A 99 -13.11 7.03 22.45
N VAL A 100 -14.34 6.84 22.91
CA VAL A 100 -14.67 6.93 24.33
C VAL A 100 -14.61 5.52 24.94
N PRO A 101 -13.77 5.27 25.95
CA PRO A 101 -13.74 3.98 26.61
C PRO A 101 -14.98 3.82 27.50
N GLY A 102 -15.91 2.96 27.09
CA GLY A 102 -17.14 2.67 27.84
C GLY A 102 -18.41 2.89 27.01
N ASN A 103 -19.56 2.80 27.68
CA ASN A 103 -20.85 2.97 27.02
C ASN A 103 -21.06 4.46 26.70
N ARG A 104 -21.28 4.79 25.41
CA ARG A 104 -21.30 6.18 24.90
C ARG A 104 -22.32 7.09 25.59
N ASN A 105 -23.40 6.51 26.09
CA ASN A 105 -24.50 7.24 26.75
C ASN A 105 -24.17 7.68 28.21
N LEU A 106 -22.95 7.42 28.70
CA LEU A 106 -22.55 7.79 30.08
C LEU A 106 -22.05 9.23 30.20
N TYR A 107 -21.85 9.94 29.09
CA TYR A 107 -21.23 11.26 29.04
C TYR A 107 -22.10 12.30 28.31
N GLU A 108 -23.37 11.96 28.07
CA GLU A 108 -24.40 12.92 27.62
C GLU A 108 -24.98 13.70 28.79
#